data_AF-A0A520TNZ1-F1
#
_entry.id   AF-A0A520TNZ1-F1
#
_cell.length_a   1.000
_cell.length_b   1.000
_cell.length_c   1.000
_cell.angle_alpha   90.00
_cell.angle_beta   90.00
_cell.angle_gamma   90.00
#
_symmetry.space_group_name_H-M   'P 1'
#
loop_
_entity.id
_entity.type
_entity.pdbx_description
1 polymer ?
#
loop_
_entity_poly.entity_id
_entity_poly.type
_entity_poly.pdbx_seq_one_letter_code
_entity_poly.pdbx_strand_id
1 'polypeptide(L)' 'MRLQIVKEQADEETFQEWREEDYMNKMNFNPLVMFVVIPTVVQAGCLIFMGGAMLLNTAIFV' A
#
# COMPACT_ATOMS: atom_id res chain seq x y z
N MET A 1 -12.82 -27.66 0.53
CA MET A 1 -12.72 -27.01 1.86
C MET A 1 -13.79 -25.93 1.91
N ARG A 2 -14.74 -25.99 2.85
CA ARG A 2 -15.86 -25.04 2.95
C ARG A 2 -15.58 -24.13 4.15
N LEU A 3 -15.44 -22.83 3.92
CA LEU A 3 -15.23 -21.87 5.01
C LEU A 3 -16.49 -21.86 5.88
N GLN A 4 -16.35 -22.18 7.17
CA GLN A 4 -17.38 -21.99 8.18
C GLN A 4 -17.19 -20.62 8.79
N ILE A 5 -18.22 -19.78 8.74
CA ILE A 5 -18.24 -18.50 9.45
C ILE A 5 -18.56 -18.79 10.91
N VAL A 6 -17.57 -18.54 11.78
CA VAL A 6 -17.64 -18.84 13.22
C VAL A 6 -18.43 -17.77 13.98
N LYS A 7 -18.48 -16.53 13.46
CA LYS A 7 -19.25 -15.40 14.02
C LYS A 7 -19.50 -14.35 12.92
N GLU A 8 -20.73 -13.87 12.80
CA GLU A 8 -21.12 -12.89 11.75
C GLU A 8 -20.71 -11.45 12.11
N GLN A 9 -20.62 -11.13 13.41
CA GLN A 9 -20.17 -9.84 13.94
C GLN A 9 -19.32 -10.03 15.20
N ALA A 10 -18.36 -9.12 15.42
CA ALA A 10 -17.65 -9.04 16.69
C ALA A 10 -18.63 -8.61 17.80
N ASP A 11 -18.44 -9.13 19.02
CA ASP A 11 -19.10 -8.55 20.20
C ASP A 11 -18.53 -7.15 20.49
N GLU A 12 -19.27 -6.37 21.29
CA GLU A 12 -18.92 -4.98 21.58
C GLU A 12 -17.51 -4.85 22.17
N GLU A 13 -17.11 -5.75 23.08
CA GLU A 13 -15.79 -5.73 23.71
C GLU A 13 -14.68 -5.94 22.68
N THR A 14 -14.79 -6.99 21.87
CA THR A 14 -13.84 -7.29 20.79
C THR A 14 -13.78 -6.15 19.77
N PHE A 15 -14.92 -5.54 19.46
CA PHE A 15 -14.97 -4.41 18.55
C PHE A 15 -14.22 -3.19 19.11
N GLN A 16 -14.39 -2.87 20.39
CA GLN A 16 -13.67 -1.77 21.03
C GLN A 16 -12.17 -2.06 21.12
N GLU A 17 -11.77 -3.29 21.48
CA GLU A 17 -10.37 -3.70 21.47
C GLU A 17 -9.73 -3.49 20.10
N TRP A 18 -10.37 -3.96 19.03
CA TRP A 18 -9.84 -3.74 17.67
C TRP A 18 -9.80 -2.28 17.28
N ARG A 19 -10.80 -1.49 17.68
CA ARG A 19 -10.80 -0.05 17.39
C ARG A 19 -9.65 0.66 18.08
N GLU A 20 -9.34 0.28 19.30
CA GLU A 20 -8.20 0.78 20.02
C GLU A 20 -6.91 0.30 19.40
N GLU A 21 -6.73 -1.02 19.21
CA GLU A 21 -5.50 -1.67 18.77
C GLU A 21 -5.14 -1.48 17.29
N ASP A 22 -6.13 -1.14 16.46
CA ASP A 22 -5.94 -1.00 15.03
C ASP A 22 -4.86 0.03 14.69
N TYR A 23 -3.96 -0.38 13.81
CA TYR A 23 -2.78 0.36 13.41
C TYR A 23 -3.12 1.71 12.78
N MET A 24 -4.22 1.80 12.03
CA MET A 24 -4.68 3.03 11.39
C MET A 24 -5.37 3.95 12.40
N ASN A 25 -6.21 3.39 13.27
CA ASN A 25 -6.90 4.15 14.32
C ASN A 25 -5.93 4.73 15.36
N LYS A 26 -4.88 3.99 15.74
CA LYS A 26 -3.79 4.51 16.60
C LYS A 26 -2.91 5.55 15.91
N MET A 27 -3.10 5.78 14.60
CA MET A 27 -2.20 6.57 13.75
C MET A 27 -0.73 6.18 13.94
N ASN A 28 -0.46 4.88 14.15
CA ASN A 28 0.89 4.37 14.43
C ASN A 28 1.73 4.18 13.15
N PHE A 29 1.40 4.93 12.11
CA PHE A 29 2.11 4.98 10.85
C PHE A 29 2.77 6.34 10.69
N ASN A 30 3.88 6.38 9.95
CA ASN A 30 4.50 7.63 9.58
C ASN A 30 3.80 8.20 8.34
N PRO A 31 3.05 9.31 8.44
CA PRO A 31 2.29 9.85 7.31
C PRO A 31 3.20 10.26 6.15
N LEU A 32 4.43 10.70 6.42
CA LEU A 32 5.40 11.06 5.40
C LEU A 32 5.79 9.84 4.57
N VAL A 33 5.94 8.68 5.19
CA VAL A 33 6.27 7.45 4.46
C VAL A 33 5.09 7.00 3.60
N MET A 34 3.88 7.00 4.18
CA MET A 34 2.68 6.48 3.54
C MET A 34 2.23 7.32 2.33
N PHE A 35 2.31 8.66 2.45
CA PHE A 35 1.74 9.57 1.45
C PHE A 35 2.76 10.29 0.59
N VAL A 36 4.05 10.30 0.96
CA VAL A 36 5.07 11.04 0.21
C VAL A 36 6.14 10.09 -0.30
N VAL A 37 6.79 9.32 0.58
CA VAL A 37 7.95 8.50 0.19
C VAL A 37 7.55 7.38 -0.75
N ILE A 38 6.53 6.58 -0.39
CA ILE A 38 6.10 5.46 -1.23
C ILE A 38 5.65 5.95 -2.62
N PRO A 39 4.76 6.95 -2.75
CA PRO A 39 4.40 7.49 -4.07
C PRO A 39 5.59 8.03 -4.86
N THR A 40 6.51 8.74 -4.21
CA THR A 40 7.71 9.30 -4.86
C THR A 40 8.61 8.21 -5.43
N VAL A 41 8.84 7.12 -4.69
CA VAL A 41 9.68 6.00 -5.14
C VAL A 41 9.04 5.30 -6.34
N VAL A 42 7.74 5.02 -6.27
CA VAL A 42 7.00 4.40 -7.38
C VAL A 42 7.04 5.30 -8.62
N GLN A 43 6.79 6.60 -8.46
CA GLN A 43 6.81 7.56 -9.56
C GLN A 43 8.20 7.67 -10.21
N ALA A 44 9.26 7.76 -9.41
CA ALA A 44 10.63 7.78 -9.90
C ALA A 44 10.95 6.48 -10.68
N GLY A 45 10.54 5.32 -10.17
CA GLY A 45 10.69 4.04 -10.85
C GLY A 45 10.00 4.01 -12.22
N CYS A 46 8.75 4.48 -12.28
CA CYS A 46 8.01 4.59 -13.54
C CYS A 46 8.70 5.54 -14.54
N LEU A 47 9.17 6.70 -14.09
CA LEU A 47 9.86 7.67 -14.95
C LEU A 47 11.18 7.12 -15.49
N ILE A 48 11.96 6.44 -14.64
CA ILE A 48 13.21 5.79 -15.04
C ILE A 48 12.93 4.70 -16.09
N PHE A 49 11.91 3.87 -15.87
CA PHE A 49 11.55 2.81 -16.81
C PHE A 49 11.11 3.38 -18.16
N MET A 50 10.24 4.39 -18.17
CA MET A 50 9.81 5.08 -19.39
C MET A 50 11.00 5.71 -20.12
N GLY A 51 11.86 6.45 -19.42
CA GLY A 51 13.05 7.06 -19.99
C GLY A 51 14.02 6.02 -20.55
N GLY A 52 14.23 4.92 -19.85
CA GLY A 52 15.06 3.80 -20.29
C GLY A 52 14.51 3.14 -21.56
N ALA A 53 13.20 2.90 -21.63
CA ALA A 53 12.56 2.34 -22.82
C ALA A 53 12.68 3.27 -24.03
N MET A 54 12.52 4.58 -23.82
CA MET A 54 12.72 5.58 -24.88
C MET A 54 14.16 5.60 -25.39
N LEU A 55 15.14 5.63 -24.48
CA LEU A 55 16.56 5.60 -24.84
C LEU A 55 16.94 4.31 -25.56
N LEU A 56 16.45 3.17 -25.10
CA LEU A 56 16.67 1.88 -25.74
C LEU A 56 16.07 1.84 -27.16
N ASN A 57 14.85 2.34 -27.31
CA ASN A 57 14.19 2.43 -28.61
C ASN A 57 14.99 3.31 -29.58
N THR A 58 15.46 4.47 -29.13
CA THR A 58 16.34 5.32 -29.94
C THR A 58 17.64 4.61 -30.29
N ALA A 59 18.30 3.94 -29.34
CA ALA A 59 19.58 3.27 -29.60
C ALA A 59 19.49 2.10 -30.60
N ILE A 60 18.33 1.46 -30.74
CA ILE A 60 18.13 0.31 -31.64
C ILE A 60 17.58 0.73 -33.01
N PHE A 61 16.66 1.70 -33.04
CA PHE A 61 15.85 1.99 -34.23
C PHE A 61 16.08 3.37 -34.86
N VAL A 62 16.97 4.20 -34.30
CA VAL A 62 17.46 5.45 -34.90
C VAL A 62 18.90 5.25 -35.32
#